data_AF-A0A8H7EIZ5-F1
#
_entry.id   AF-A0A8H7EIZ5-F1
#
_cell.length_a   1.000
_cell.length_b   1.000
_cell.length_c   1.000
_cell.angle_alpha   90.00
_cell.angle_beta   90.00
_cell.angle_gamma   90.00
#
_symmetry.space_group_name_H-M   'P 1'
#
loop_
_entity.id
_entity.type
_entity.pdbx_description
1 polymer ?
#
loop_
_entity_poly.entity_id
_entity_poly.type
_entity_poly.pdbx_seq_one_letter_code
_entity_poly.pdbx_strand_id
1 'polypeptide(L)'
;MSWLLGYSKTTYTSHSSPTPLETKSGSKTTLPEIAKSSIPPCRLNPFLFNGHLQTMYTAVKDPGPPIYYKRQIFDSNHSVYPGTFAVDFVVSKEEGEASASRMKEDKDDTELPERTTNFTAKEWQGISSDDDKPMLIALHGLTGGSHEVYLRETLYPLLASSTQPWAACVVNGRGCALSKITTPQLFNSRATWDLRQVVTTLHDLFPNRPLYAIGFSLGANILTNYCGEQGASCTLKAAVSCSNPWNLEVCNTTLQSTYLGLHIYSRTMGKNLMGLFKRHRDQILQNPGIDETALLASKYLHEFDRHVQCPTWGYPTEGAYYRDSQSVDAVLAIRIPFLGINAEDDPISNKAGLPYQEVLQNPNTLLVTTDWGGHLGSFQLGGGRWFATAAASFLQKMHAEVDFEATKGVDGGKDVNMGGLEGKKYPIFDPNHRRLILPDA
;
A
#
# COMPACT_ATOMS: atom_id res chain seq x y z
N MET A 1 -30.38 9.19 10.39
CA MET A 1 -30.95 7.83 10.46
C MET A 1 -30.39 6.87 9.39
N SER A 2 -29.48 7.28 8.50
CA SER A 2 -28.91 6.39 7.45
C SER A 2 -28.14 5.18 8.01
N TRP A 3 -27.45 5.35 9.15
CA TRP A 3 -26.66 4.28 9.77
C TRP A 3 -27.48 3.07 10.26
N LEU A 4 -28.79 3.23 10.53
CA LEU A 4 -29.65 2.17 11.06
C LEU A 4 -29.74 0.94 10.13
N LEU A 5 -29.49 1.13 8.82
CA LEU A 5 -29.47 0.06 7.82
C LEU A 5 -28.07 -0.15 7.23
N GLY A 6 -27.02 0.35 7.89
CA GLY A 6 -25.65 0.20 7.42
C GLY A 6 -25.27 1.10 6.24
N TYR A 7 -26.11 2.08 5.87
CA TYR A 7 -25.80 2.96 4.75
C TYR A 7 -24.64 3.89 5.12
N SER A 8 -23.63 3.91 4.25
CA SER A 8 -22.59 4.93 4.28
C SER A 8 -22.66 5.77 3.00
N LYS A 9 -22.52 7.09 3.16
CA LYS A 9 -22.43 8.03 2.04
C LYS A 9 -21.04 7.93 1.41
N THR A 10 -21.01 7.58 0.14
CA THR A 10 -19.78 7.58 -0.67
C THR A 10 -19.64 8.89 -1.44
N THR A 11 -18.51 9.57 -1.31
CA THR A 11 -18.18 10.81 -2.01
C THR A 11 -17.01 10.57 -2.95
N TYR A 12 -17.05 11.14 -4.16
CA TYR A 12 -16.02 11.03 -5.18
C TYR A 12 -15.42 12.42 -5.41
N THR A 13 -14.19 12.63 -4.94
CA THR A 13 -13.44 13.88 -5.15
C THR A 13 -12.40 13.68 -6.24
N SER A 14 -12.48 14.46 -7.31
CA SER A 14 -11.56 14.41 -8.44
C SER A 14 -11.35 15.81 -9.02
N HIS A 15 -10.28 15.99 -9.78
CA HIS A 15 -10.07 17.17 -10.63
C HIS A 15 -11.34 17.49 -11.46
N SER A 16 -11.56 18.78 -11.74
CA SER A 16 -12.73 19.25 -12.50
C SER A 16 -12.72 18.83 -13.97
N SER A 17 -11.55 18.47 -14.49
CA SER A 17 -11.33 17.93 -15.84
C SER A 17 -10.38 16.73 -15.76
N PRO A 18 -10.87 15.52 -15.38
CA PRO A 18 -10.04 14.33 -15.30
C PRO A 18 -9.41 13.96 -16.65
N THR A 19 -8.26 13.28 -16.61
CA THR A 19 -7.58 12.81 -17.82
C THR A 19 -8.48 11.83 -18.57
N PRO A 20 -8.76 12.02 -19.87
CA PRO A 20 -9.51 11.06 -20.66
C PRO A 20 -8.77 9.72 -20.75
N LEU A 21 -9.52 8.63 -20.64
CA LEU A 21 -9.04 7.26 -20.85
C LEU A 21 -9.71 6.71 -22.11
N GLU A 22 -8.92 6.18 -23.03
CA GLU A 22 -9.46 5.46 -24.19
C GLU A 22 -9.91 4.07 -23.75
N THR A 23 -11.08 3.65 -24.20
CA THR A 23 -11.60 2.31 -23.96
C THR A 23 -11.26 1.38 -25.12
N LYS A 24 -11.24 0.08 -24.86
CA LYS A 24 -11.04 -0.95 -25.90
C LYS A 24 -12.15 -0.98 -26.96
N SER A 25 -13.28 -0.32 -26.72
CA SER A 25 -14.33 -0.13 -27.73
C SER A 25 -14.15 1.13 -28.58
N GLY A 26 -13.10 1.92 -28.33
CA GLY A 26 -12.80 3.17 -29.04
C GLY A 26 -13.59 4.39 -28.54
N SER A 27 -14.27 4.28 -27.39
CA SER A 27 -14.90 5.41 -26.72
C SER A 27 -13.97 6.04 -25.67
N LYS A 28 -14.30 7.24 -25.20
CA LYS A 28 -13.61 7.88 -24.07
C LYS A 28 -14.39 7.69 -22.78
N THR A 29 -13.66 7.51 -21.68
CA THR A 29 -14.18 7.58 -20.31
C THR A 29 -13.20 8.34 -19.41
N THR A 30 -13.46 8.38 -18.11
CA THR A 30 -12.61 9.02 -17.12
C THR A 30 -12.50 8.14 -15.87
N LEU A 31 -11.45 8.36 -15.08
CA LEU A 31 -11.26 7.66 -13.83
C LEU A 31 -12.49 7.72 -12.88
N PRO A 32 -13.16 8.89 -12.68
CA PRO A 32 -14.37 8.94 -11.87
C PRO A 32 -15.57 8.18 -12.43
N GLU A 33 -15.72 8.09 -13.76
CA GLU A 33 -16.81 7.33 -14.39
C GLU A 33 -16.62 5.83 -14.21
N ILE A 34 -15.40 5.33 -14.45
CA ILE A 34 -15.05 3.93 -14.20
C ILE A 34 -15.35 3.59 -12.74
N ALA A 35 -14.83 4.38 -11.80
CA ALA A 35 -15.03 4.14 -10.37
C ALA A 35 -16.51 4.15 -9.97
N LYS A 36 -17.31 5.12 -10.43
CA LYS A 36 -18.76 5.18 -10.13
C LYS A 36 -19.53 4.00 -10.70
N SER A 37 -19.10 3.47 -11.84
CA SER A 37 -19.74 2.32 -12.48
C SER A 37 -19.31 0.98 -11.89
N SER A 38 -18.13 0.90 -11.27
CA SER A 38 -17.56 -0.34 -10.74
C SER A 38 -17.69 -0.49 -9.23
N ILE A 39 -17.65 0.61 -8.46
CA ILE A 39 -17.67 0.57 -7.00
C ILE A 39 -19.11 0.38 -6.51
N PRO A 40 -19.41 -0.70 -5.75
CA PRO A 40 -20.76 -0.94 -5.27
C PRO A 40 -21.13 0.07 -4.17
N PRO A 41 -22.44 0.33 -3.94
CA PRO A 41 -22.88 1.15 -2.82
C PRO A 41 -22.34 0.65 -1.47
N CYS A 42 -21.88 1.57 -0.61
CA CYS A 42 -21.35 1.22 0.69
C CYS A 42 -22.46 0.82 1.68
N ARG A 43 -22.43 -0.45 2.12
CA ARG A 43 -23.35 -1.06 3.08
C ARG A 43 -22.53 -1.80 4.12
N LEU A 44 -22.42 -1.20 5.29
CA LEU A 44 -21.60 -1.64 6.41
C LEU A 44 -22.45 -2.31 7.50
N ASN A 45 -21.82 -3.06 8.38
CA ASN A 45 -22.48 -3.71 9.50
C ASN A 45 -23.02 -2.65 10.48
N PRO A 46 -24.36 -2.53 10.67
CA PRO A 46 -24.95 -1.50 11.53
C PRO A 46 -24.60 -1.68 13.01
N PHE A 47 -24.11 -2.86 13.44
CA PHE A 47 -23.63 -3.07 14.80
C PHE A 47 -22.23 -2.48 15.04
N LEU A 48 -21.49 -2.17 13.98
CA LEU A 48 -20.18 -1.51 14.02
C LEU A 48 -20.33 -0.03 13.64
N PHE A 49 -21.32 0.65 14.19
CA PHE A 49 -21.84 1.97 13.76
C PHE A 49 -20.89 3.18 13.87
N ASN A 50 -19.60 2.97 14.15
CA ASN A 50 -18.59 4.02 14.13
C ASN A 50 -17.20 3.44 13.80
N GLY A 51 -16.29 4.34 13.45
CA GLY A 51 -14.94 4.01 13.02
C GLY A 51 -14.11 3.31 14.07
N HIS A 52 -14.35 3.56 15.37
CA HIS A 52 -13.67 2.83 16.43
C HIS A 52 -14.09 1.36 16.47
N LEU A 53 -15.39 1.07 16.44
CA LEU A 53 -15.91 -0.30 16.43
C LEU A 53 -15.48 -1.06 15.18
N GLN A 54 -15.56 -0.42 14.01
CA GLN A 54 -15.04 -0.98 12.75
C GLN A 54 -13.55 -1.33 12.86
N THR A 55 -12.74 -0.39 13.35
CA THR A 55 -11.28 -0.58 13.48
C THR A 55 -10.96 -1.67 14.51
N MET A 56 -11.61 -1.66 15.68
CA MET A 56 -11.37 -2.66 16.72
C MET A 56 -11.79 -4.07 16.28
N TYR A 57 -12.83 -4.18 15.45
CA TYR A 57 -13.28 -5.47 14.93
C TYR A 57 -12.23 -6.15 14.02
N THR A 58 -11.26 -5.40 13.48
CA THR A 58 -10.12 -5.99 12.75
C THR A 58 -9.25 -6.91 13.60
N ALA A 59 -9.29 -6.77 14.93
CA ALA A 59 -8.57 -7.63 15.86
C ALA A 59 -9.30 -8.98 16.11
N VAL A 60 -10.54 -9.14 15.65
CA VAL A 60 -11.26 -10.41 15.74
C VAL A 60 -10.61 -11.40 14.79
N LYS A 61 -10.34 -12.61 15.31
CA LYS A 61 -9.75 -13.68 14.51
C LYS A 61 -10.73 -14.12 13.43
N ASP A 62 -10.32 -13.94 12.19
CA ASP A 62 -11.01 -14.39 11.00
C ASP A 62 -10.01 -15.17 10.14
N PRO A 63 -10.29 -16.43 9.75
CA PRO A 63 -9.41 -17.16 8.85
C PRO A 63 -9.26 -16.47 7.49
N GLY A 64 -10.25 -15.67 7.04
CA GLY A 64 -10.27 -15.05 5.72
C GLY A 64 -10.30 -16.05 4.56
N PRO A 65 -10.34 -15.59 3.30
CA PRO A 65 -10.26 -16.48 2.15
C PRO A 65 -8.89 -17.17 2.06
N PRO A 66 -8.83 -18.48 1.77
CA PRO A 66 -7.58 -19.21 1.72
C PRO A 66 -6.77 -18.80 0.48
N ILE A 67 -5.59 -18.22 0.71
CA ILE A 67 -4.60 -17.93 -0.33
C ILE A 67 -3.28 -18.56 0.10
N TYR A 68 -2.61 -19.21 -0.86
CA TYR A 68 -1.35 -19.89 -0.64
C TYR A 68 -0.23 -19.16 -1.37
N TYR A 69 0.96 -19.18 -0.77
CA TYR A 69 2.09 -18.40 -1.24
C TYR A 69 3.37 -19.22 -1.34
N LYS A 70 4.22 -18.82 -2.28
CA LYS A 70 5.65 -19.12 -2.28
C LYS A 70 6.47 -17.86 -2.09
N ARG A 71 7.39 -17.89 -1.14
CA ARG A 71 8.26 -16.78 -0.77
C ARG A 71 9.56 -16.81 -1.57
N GLN A 72 9.91 -15.68 -2.14
CA GLN A 72 11.24 -15.38 -2.66
C GLN A 72 11.89 -14.31 -1.80
N ILE A 73 13.14 -14.53 -1.42
CA ILE A 73 13.99 -13.51 -0.77
C ILE A 73 14.76 -12.77 -1.85
N PHE A 74 14.74 -11.44 -1.77
CA PHE A 74 15.46 -10.54 -2.66
C PHE A 74 16.59 -9.88 -1.90
N ASP A 75 17.77 -9.82 -2.53
CA ASP A 75 18.84 -8.92 -2.13
C ASP A 75 18.52 -7.51 -2.66
N SER A 76 18.49 -6.53 -1.77
CA SER A 76 18.22 -5.14 -2.14
C SER A 76 19.33 -4.61 -3.03
N ASN A 77 18.94 -4.06 -4.18
CA ASN A 77 19.88 -3.40 -5.11
C ASN A 77 20.15 -1.93 -4.74
N HIS A 78 19.60 -1.43 -3.63
CA HIS A 78 19.76 -0.04 -3.21
C HIS A 78 21.07 0.15 -2.42
N SER A 79 21.95 1.02 -2.91
CA SER A 79 23.28 1.24 -2.32
C SER A 79 23.24 1.77 -0.88
N VAL A 80 22.25 2.62 -0.56
CA VAL A 80 22.09 3.21 0.78
C VAL A 80 21.29 2.32 1.74
N TYR A 81 20.46 1.43 1.19
CA TYR A 81 19.51 0.62 1.98
C TYR A 81 19.72 -0.88 1.69
N PRO A 82 20.93 -1.43 1.92
CA PRO A 82 21.24 -2.81 1.61
C PRO A 82 20.49 -3.79 2.54
N GLY A 83 20.66 -5.07 2.26
CA GLY A 83 20.04 -6.16 3.00
C GLY A 83 19.04 -6.91 2.16
N THR A 84 18.11 -7.60 2.80
CA THR A 84 17.16 -8.50 2.15
C THR A 84 15.72 -8.16 2.49
N PHE A 85 14.81 -8.44 1.55
CA PHE A 85 13.37 -8.35 1.77
C PHE A 85 12.65 -9.54 1.14
N ALA A 86 11.41 -9.80 1.55
CA ALA A 86 10.65 -10.98 1.13
C ALA A 86 9.46 -10.59 0.25
N VAL A 87 9.22 -11.37 -0.80
CA VAL A 87 8.03 -11.26 -1.65
C VAL A 87 7.32 -12.60 -1.69
N ASP A 88 6.03 -12.59 -1.38
CA ASP A 88 5.19 -13.78 -1.37
C ASP A 88 4.33 -13.80 -2.64
N PHE A 89 4.60 -14.74 -3.54
CA PHE A 89 3.88 -14.93 -4.79
C PHE A 89 2.71 -15.88 -4.57
N VAL A 90 1.52 -15.51 -5.03
CA VAL A 90 0.34 -16.37 -4.95
C VAL A 90 0.53 -17.59 -5.85
N VAL A 91 0.25 -18.77 -5.30
CA VAL A 91 0.24 -20.06 -6.02
C VAL A 91 -1.13 -20.72 -5.96
N SER A 92 -1.35 -21.74 -6.80
CA SER A 92 -2.60 -22.49 -6.73
C SER A 92 -2.75 -23.21 -5.39
N LYS A 93 -3.99 -23.53 -5.02
CA LYS A 93 -4.26 -24.28 -3.79
C LYS A 93 -3.56 -25.64 -3.80
N GLU A 94 -3.61 -26.33 -4.94
CA GLU A 94 -3.00 -27.65 -5.12
C GLU A 94 -1.49 -27.57 -4.93
N GLU A 95 -0.84 -26.55 -5.50
CA GLU A 95 0.59 -26.32 -5.36
C GLU A 95 0.98 -25.98 -3.92
N GLY A 96 0.21 -25.09 -3.28
CA GLY A 96 0.43 -24.69 -1.89
C GLY A 96 0.29 -25.85 -0.91
N GLU A 97 -0.75 -26.66 -1.05
CA GLU A 97 -1.00 -27.83 -0.19
C GLU A 97 0.04 -28.93 -0.41
N ALA A 98 0.44 -29.20 -1.66
CA ALA A 98 1.51 -30.14 -1.97
C ALA A 98 2.89 -29.68 -1.46
N SER A 99 3.13 -28.37 -1.40
CA SER A 99 4.38 -27.83 -0.85
C SER A 99 4.39 -27.92 0.68
N ALA A 100 3.25 -27.65 1.32
CA ALA A 100 3.09 -27.78 2.77
C ALA A 100 3.18 -29.23 3.27
N SER A 101 2.72 -30.22 2.50
CA SER A 101 2.86 -31.64 2.86
C SER A 101 4.32 -32.10 2.81
N ARG A 102 5.10 -31.66 1.82
CA ARG A 102 6.55 -31.94 1.68
C ARG A 102 7.38 -31.32 2.81
N MET A 103 7.04 -30.12 3.26
CA MET A 103 7.75 -29.47 4.38
C MET A 103 7.50 -30.12 5.75
N LYS A 104 6.39 -30.83 5.97
CA LYS A 104 6.17 -31.54 7.25
C LYS A 104 7.18 -32.68 7.48
N GLU A 105 7.89 -33.11 6.44
CA GLU A 105 8.97 -34.10 6.52
C GLU A 105 10.32 -33.44 6.89
N ASP A 106 10.49 -32.14 6.60
CA ASP A 106 11.68 -31.33 6.92
C ASP A 106 11.41 -30.46 8.17
N LYS A 107 11.91 -30.90 9.33
CA LYS A 107 11.62 -30.27 10.65
C LYS A 107 12.24 -28.88 10.87
N ASP A 108 12.84 -28.26 9.86
CA ASP A 108 13.66 -27.04 10.03
C ASP A 108 12.90 -25.73 9.73
N ASP A 109 11.76 -25.77 9.02
CA ASP A 109 11.09 -24.56 8.54
C ASP A 109 9.93 -24.10 9.47
N THR A 110 10.28 -23.69 10.70
CA THR A 110 9.30 -23.12 11.68
C THR A 110 9.09 -21.61 11.53
N GLU A 111 9.66 -20.97 10.50
CA GLU A 111 9.77 -19.51 10.42
C GLU A 111 8.86 -18.84 9.37
N LEU A 112 7.98 -19.57 8.68
CA LEU A 112 7.08 -18.99 7.68
C LEU A 112 5.66 -18.75 8.20
N PRO A 113 4.94 -17.73 7.68
CA PRO A 113 3.51 -17.58 7.95
C PRO A 113 2.70 -18.79 7.45
N GLU A 114 1.47 -18.92 7.97
CA GLU A 114 0.53 -19.95 7.49
C GLU A 114 0.40 -19.88 5.95
N ARG A 115 0.28 -21.05 5.30
CA ARG A 115 0.09 -21.19 3.84
C ARG A 115 1.23 -20.61 3.01
N THR A 116 2.40 -20.41 3.60
CA THR A 116 3.58 -19.92 2.90
C THR A 116 4.67 -20.99 2.89
N THR A 117 5.29 -21.20 1.74
CA THR A 117 6.47 -22.06 1.57
C THR A 117 7.55 -21.26 0.84
N ASN A 118 8.81 -21.68 0.86
CA ASN A 118 9.87 -21.01 0.08
C ASN A 118 9.89 -21.53 -1.36
N PHE A 119 10.25 -20.67 -2.31
CA PHE A 119 10.66 -21.15 -3.64
C PHE A 119 11.95 -21.97 -3.52
N THR A 120 12.01 -23.08 -4.23
CA THR A 120 13.31 -23.70 -4.56
C THR A 120 14.00 -22.88 -5.65
N ALA A 121 15.33 -22.97 -5.73
CA ALA A 121 16.10 -22.27 -6.77
C ALA A 121 15.62 -22.61 -8.20
N LYS A 122 15.22 -23.87 -8.43
CA LYS A 122 14.69 -24.32 -9.72
C LYS A 122 13.32 -23.72 -10.03
N GLU A 123 12.42 -23.64 -9.05
CA GLU A 123 11.11 -23.04 -9.25
C GLU A 123 11.22 -21.53 -9.51
N TRP A 124 12.11 -20.84 -8.79
CA TRP A 124 12.36 -19.42 -9.03
C TRP A 124 12.92 -19.16 -10.44
N GLN A 125 13.89 -19.96 -10.89
CA GLN A 125 14.44 -19.86 -12.25
C GLN A 125 13.40 -20.11 -13.35
N GLY A 126 12.37 -20.91 -13.05
CA GLY A 126 11.28 -21.24 -13.99
C GLY A 126 10.05 -20.35 -13.88
N ILE A 127 10.07 -19.29 -13.07
CA ILE A 127 8.87 -18.48 -12.82
C ILE A 127 8.49 -17.58 -13.99
N SER A 128 9.46 -17.17 -14.82
CA SER A 128 9.27 -16.25 -15.94
C SER A 128 8.25 -16.76 -16.96
N SER A 129 7.43 -15.87 -17.51
CA SER A 129 6.39 -16.21 -18.49
C SER A 129 6.11 -15.05 -19.44
N ASP A 130 5.85 -15.36 -20.71
CA ASP A 130 5.43 -14.39 -21.74
C ASP A 130 3.90 -14.23 -21.85
N ASP A 131 3.14 -14.80 -20.91
CA ASP A 131 1.68 -14.59 -20.88
C ASP A 131 1.29 -13.13 -20.57
N ASP A 132 0.03 -12.79 -20.86
CA ASP A 132 -0.54 -11.44 -20.69
C ASP A 132 -1.43 -11.31 -19.44
N LYS A 133 -1.32 -12.25 -18.49
CA LYS A 133 -2.17 -12.30 -17.30
C LYS A 133 -1.98 -11.04 -16.45
N PRO A 134 -3.03 -10.27 -16.10
CA PRO A 134 -2.86 -9.12 -15.22
C PRO A 134 -2.32 -9.55 -13.86
N MET A 135 -1.39 -8.77 -13.31
CA MET A 135 -0.77 -9.05 -12.01
C MET A 135 -1.01 -7.91 -11.04
N LEU A 136 -1.44 -8.24 -9.82
CA LEU A 136 -1.58 -7.30 -8.72
C LEU A 136 -0.44 -7.43 -7.71
N ILE A 137 0.27 -6.32 -7.46
CA ILE A 137 1.28 -6.19 -6.42
C ILE A 137 0.62 -5.59 -5.18
N ALA A 138 0.63 -6.29 -4.05
CA ALA A 138 0.02 -5.82 -2.81
C ALA A 138 1.07 -5.42 -1.77
N LEU A 139 0.81 -4.32 -1.05
CA LEU A 139 1.60 -3.85 0.08
C LEU A 139 0.75 -3.84 1.35
N HIS A 140 1.21 -4.53 2.38
CA HIS A 140 0.55 -4.61 3.68
C HIS A 140 0.79 -3.36 4.55
N GLY A 141 0.05 -3.26 5.65
CA GLY A 141 0.15 -2.15 6.61
C GLY A 141 1.32 -2.26 7.60
N LEU A 142 1.18 -1.62 8.76
CA LEU A 142 2.21 -1.64 9.80
C LEU A 142 2.33 -3.05 10.41
N THR A 143 3.53 -3.64 10.41
CA THR A 143 3.88 -4.93 11.06
C THR A 143 3.15 -6.19 10.54
N GLY A 144 2.45 -6.11 9.41
CA GLY A 144 1.64 -7.22 8.86
C GLY A 144 2.37 -8.15 7.89
N GLY A 145 1.68 -8.57 6.82
CA GLY A 145 2.24 -9.39 5.75
C GLY A 145 1.19 -9.94 4.79
N SER A 146 1.60 -10.91 3.96
CA SER A 146 0.73 -11.68 3.05
C SER A 146 -0.43 -12.45 3.74
N HIS A 147 -0.30 -12.73 5.04
CA HIS A 147 -1.29 -13.44 5.84
C HIS A 147 -2.49 -12.56 6.25
N GLU A 148 -2.38 -11.23 6.08
CA GLU A 148 -3.41 -10.27 6.50
C GLU A 148 -4.75 -10.50 5.81
N VAL A 149 -5.82 -10.51 6.60
CA VAL A 149 -7.18 -10.89 6.13
C VAL A 149 -7.70 -9.87 5.11
N TYR A 150 -7.56 -8.57 5.40
CA TYR A 150 -8.02 -7.50 4.49
C TYR A 150 -7.35 -7.58 3.11
N LEU A 151 -6.08 -7.98 3.09
CA LEU A 151 -5.29 -8.12 1.87
C LEU A 151 -5.82 -9.31 1.08
N ARG A 152 -5.99 -10.47 1.74
CA ARG A 152 -6.50 -11.68 1.09
C ARG A 152 -7.94 -11.52 0.59
N GLU A 153 -8.79 -10.81 1.33
CA GLU A 153 -10.15 -10.46 0.87
C GLU A 153 -10.16 -9.61 -0.40
N THR A 154 -9.14 -8.78 -0.60
CA THR A 154 -9.02 -7.97 -1.82
C THR A 154 -8.45 -8.77 -2.99
N LEU A 155 -7.48 -9.65 -2.73
CA LEU A 155 -6.88 -10.50 -3.75
C LEU A 155 -7.84 -11.59 -4.25
N TYR A 156 -8.57 -12.24 -3.35
CA TYR A 156 -9.39 -13.41 -3.65
C TYR A 156 -10.35 -13.25 -4.84
N PRO A 157 -11.18 -12.18 -4.96
CA PRO A 157 -12.07 -12.01 -6.11
C PRO A 157 -11.34 -11.84 -7.45
N LEU A 158 -10.11 -11.33 -7.45
CA LEU A 158 -9.28 -11.20 -8.66
C LEU A 158 -8.69 -12.56 -9.08
N LEU A 159 -8.25 -13.34 -8.10
CA LEU A 159 -7.68 -14.67 -8.30
C LEU A 159 -8.74 -15.70 -8.72
N ALA A 160 -9.95 -15.62 -8.14
CA ALA A 160 -11.04 -16.55 -8.38
C ALA A 160 -11.85 -16.29 -9.65
N SER A 161 -11.51 -15.25 -10.42
CA SER A 161 -12.17 -14.92 -11.68
C SER A 161 -11.97 -16.04 -12.71
N SER A 162 -13.06 -16.64 -13.19
CA SER A 162 -13.00 -17.73 -14.17
C SER A 162 -12.75 -17.25 -15.61
N THR A 163 -13.09 -16.00 -15.92
CA THR A 163 -12.96 -15.42 -17.26
C THR A 163 -11.63 -14.70 -17.45
N GLN A 164 -11.06 -14.17 -16.37
CA GLN A 164 -9.79 -13.44 -16.40
C GLN A 164 -9.10 -13.53 -15.03
N PRO A 165 -8.45 -14.66 -14.72
CA PRO A 165 -7.78 -14.87 -13.44
C PRO A 165 -6.53 -13.99 -13.36
N TRP A 166 -6.35 -13.30 -12.22
CA TRP A 166 -5.16 -12.47 -11.99
C TRP A 166 -4.03 -13.29 -11.38
N ALA A 167 -2.79 -12.88 -11.63
CA ALA A 167 -1.67 -13.23 -10.76
C ALA A 167 -1.56 -12.20 -9.62
N ALA A 168 -0.92 -12.56 -8.51
CA ALA A 168 -0.63 -11.60 -7.47
C ALA A 168 0.64 -11.93 -6.69
N CYS A 169 1.27 -10.90 -6.14
CA CYS A 169 2.34 -11.05 -5.16
C CYS A 169 2.19 -10.00 -4.05
N VAL A 170 2.78 -10.27 -2.89
CA VAL A 170 2.79 -9.38 -1.73
C VAL A 170 4.21 -9.00 -1.38
N VAL A 171 4.52 -7.72 -1.41
CA VAL A 171 5.81 -7.20 -0.95
C VAL A 171 5.77 -7.08 0.57
N ASN A 172 6.54 -7.90 1.27
CA ASN A 172 6.60 -7.85 2.72
C ASN A 172 7.69 -6.87 3.16
N GLY A 173 7.28 -5.82 3.87
CA GLY A 173 8.20 -4.93 4.58
C GLY A 173 9.24 -5.69 5.40
N ARG A 174 10.49 -5.22 5.37
CA ARG A 174 11.66 -5.84 6.04
C ARG A 174 11.35 -6.16 7.51
N GLY A 175 11.57 -7.43 7.88
CA GLY A 175 11.34 -7.97 9.22
C GLY A 175 9.91 -8.48 9.47
N CYS A 176 8.97 -8.16 8.58
CA CYS A 176 7.55 -8.53 8.71
C CYS A 176 7.27 -9.88 8.05
N ALA A 177 6.04 -10.40 8.23
CA ALA A 177 5.63 -11.71 7.74
C ALA A 177 6.62 -12.84 8.12
N LEU A 178 7.21 -12.75 9.32
CA LEU A 178 8.25 -13.64 9.84
C LEU A 178 9.56 -13.68 9.02
N SER A 179 9.77 -12.75 8.07
CA SER A 179 11.06 -12.60 7.41
C SER A 179 12.13 -12.07 8.37
N LYS A 180 13.37 -12.55 8.21
CA LYS A 180 14.55 -12.03 8.90
C LYS A 180 15.09 -10.78 8.19
N ILE A 181 15.59 -9.83 8.96
CA ILE A 181 16.40 -8.74 8.43
C ILE A 181 17.88 -9.15 8.44
N THR A 182 18.64 -8.64 7.49
CA THR A 182 20.10 -8.85 7.36
C THR A 182 20.91 -7.60 7.67
N THR A 183 20.23 -6.48 7.90
CA THR A 183 20.80 -5.19 8.31
C THR A 183 19.97 -4.61 9.46
N PRO A 184 20.41 -3.53 10.13
CA PRO A 184 19.61 -2.87 11.17
C PRO A 184 18.29 -2.24 10.68
N GLN A 185 18.03 -2.27 9.37
CA GLN A 185 16.95 -1.53 8.74
C GLN A 185 15.65 -2.34 8.71
N LEU A 186 14.71 -1.95 9.57
CA LEU A 186 13.29 -2.25 9.38
C LEU A 186 12.70 -1.36 8.28
N PHE A 187 11.56 -1.75 7.72
CA PHE A 187 10.83 -0.88 6.79
C PHE A 187 10.13 0.29 7.51
N ASN A 188 9.82 1.34 6.76
CA ASN A 188 9.09 2.51 7.23
C ASN A 188 8.23 3.12 6.10
N SER A 189 7.51 4.21 6.37
CA SER A 189 6.63 4.89 5.41
C SER A 189 7.29 5.39 4.11
N ARG A 190 8.62 5.55 4.11
CA ARG A 190 9.43 6.08 3.01
C ARG A 190 10.01 4.98 2.11
N ALA A 191 9.79 3.71 2.45
CA ALA A 191 10.42 2.53 1.84
C ALA A 191 9.97 2.18 0.41
N THR A 192 10.24 3.06 -0.55
CA THR A 192 9.79 2.90 -1.96
C THR A 192 10.71 2.05 -2.83
N TRP A 193 11.99 1.87 -2.49
CA TRP A 193 12.96 1.16 -3.35
C TRP A 193 12.75 -0.35 -3.41
N ASP A 194 12.30 -1.00 -2.33
CA ASP A 194 12.01 -2.44 -2.39
C ASP A 194 10.86 -2.68 -3.37
N LEU A 195 9.80 -1.85 -3.32
CA LEU A 195 8.71 -1.88 -4.31
C LEU A 195 9.22 -1.60 -5.73
N ARG A 196 10.09 -0.60 -5.91
CA ARG A 196 10.70 -0.27 -7.20
C ARG A 196 11.48 -1.44 -7.80
N GLN A 197 12.28 -2.12 -6.99
CA GLN A 197 13.02 -3.31 -7.40
C GLN A 197 12.06 -4.43 -7.79
N VAL A 198 10.99 -4.65 -7.03
CA VAL A 198 9.97 -5.65 -7.36
C VAL A 198 9.28 -5.33 -8.69
N VAL A 199 8.81 -4.10 -8.89
CA VAL A 199 8.15 -3.70 -10.14
C VAL A 199 9.07 -3.91 -11.34
N THR A 200 10.34 -3.49 -11.22
CA THR A 200 11.35 -3.70 -12.27
C THR A 200 11.55 -5.18 -12.57
N THR A 201 11.76 -5.99 -11.52
CA THR A 201 11.98 -7.43 -11.67
C THR A 201 10.77 -8.14 -12.28
N LEU A 202 9.55 -7.73 -11.93
CA LEU A 202 8.34 -8.30 -12.48
C LEU A 202 8.15 -7.96 -13.96
N HIS A 203 8.56 -6.77 -14.41
CA HIS A 203 8.59 -6.48 -15.85
C HIS A 203 9.57 -7.36 -16.60
N ASP A 204 10.75 -7.60 -16.02
CA ASP A 204 11.75 -8.46 -16.66
C ASP A 204 11.32 -9.94 -16.69
N LEU A 205 10.68 -10.43 -15.63
CA LEU A 205 10.18 -11.82 -15.55
C LEU A 205 8.89 -12.04 -16.35
N PHE A 206 8.08 -11.00 -16.54
CA PHE A 206 6.75 -11.07 -17.12
C PHE A 206 6.49 -9.92 -18.11
N PRO A 207 7.20 -9.87 -19.25
CA PRO A 207 7.24 -8.70 -20.12
C PRO A 207 5.88 -8.27 -20.70
N ASN A 208 4.94 -9.20 -20.83
CA ASN A 208 3.60 -8.93 -21.39
C ASN A 208 2.52 -8.72 -20.31
N ARG A 209 2.80 -8.96 -19.02
CA ARG A 209 1.79 -8.86 -17.97
C ARG A 209 1.51 -7.40 -17.59
N PRO A 210 0.26 -6.92 -17.69
CA PRO A 210 -0.11 -5.63 -17.15
C PRO A 210 0.01 -5.63 -15.62
N LEU A 211 0.87 -4.76 -15.07
CA LEU A 211 1.08 -4.65 -13.64
C LEU A 211 0.17 -3.59 -12.99
N TYR A 212 -0.46 -3.96 -11.89
CA TYR A 212 -1.26 -3.10 -11.03
C TYR A 212 -0.73 -3.15 -9.61
N ALA A 213 -1.05 -2.17 -8.78
CA ALA A 213 -0.67 -2.19 -7.37
C ALA A 213 -1.81 -1.78 -6.43
N ILE A 214 -1.78 -2.34 -5.22
CA ILE A 214 -2.62 -1.92 -4.11
C ILE A 214 -1.80 -1.83 -2.84
N GLY A 215 -2.02 -0.77 -2.06
CA GLY A 215 -1.43 -0.62 -0.74
C GLY A 215 -2.49 -0.41 0.33
N PHE A 216 -2.22 -0.90 1.54
CA PHE A 216 -3.10 -0.74 2.70
C PHE A 216 -2.38 -0.01 3.81
N SER A 217 -3.00 1.01 4.41
CA SER A 217 -2.43 1.77 5.53
C SER A 217 -1.01 2.26 5.20
N LEU A 218 0.02 1.87 5.97
CA LEU A 218 1.42 2.21 5.69
C LEU A 218 1.89 1.82 4.27
N GLY A 219 1.47 0.65 3.78
CA GLY A 219 1.76 0.21 2.41
C GLY A 219 1.10 1.07 1.34
N ALA A 220 -0.05 1.68 1.65
CA ALA A 220 -0.71 2.65 0.78
C ALA A 220 0.09 3.95 0.69
N ASN A 221 0.67 4.40 1.81
CA ASN A 221 1.55 5.57 1.83
C ASN A 221 2.82 5.32 1.00
N ILE A 222 3.45 4.15 1.16
CA ILE A 222 4.63 3.74 0.36
C ILE A 222 4.28 3.70 -1.13
N LEU A 223 3.17 3.07 -1.50
CA LEU A 223 2.74 2.97 -2.90
C LEU A 223 2.46 4.36 -3.51
N THR A 224 1.80 5.24 -2.76
CA THR A 224 1.53 6.61 -3.20
C THR A 224 2.83 7.37 -3.49
N ASN A 225 3.79 7.32 -2.56
CA ASN A 225 5.10 7.94 -2.75
C ASN A 225 5.85 7.34 -3.94
N TYR A 226 5.83 6.01 -4.11
CA TYR A 226 6.41 5.35 -5.28
C TYR A 226 5.80 5.88 -6.59
N CYS A 227 4.48 5.94 -6.69
CA CYS A 227 3.79 6.46 -7.87
C CYS A 227 4.13 7.93 -8.14
N GLY A 228 4.23 8.76 -7.10
CA GLY A 228 4.65 10.16 -7.22
C GLY A 228 6.10 10.32 -7.66
N GLU A 229 7.02 9.51 -7.12
CA GLU A 229 8.42 9.46 -7.54
C GLU A 229 8.58 9.01 -8.99
N GLN A 230 7.73 8.09 -9.45
CA GLN A 230 7.76 7.62 -10.82
C GLN A 230 7.17 8.60 -11.81
N GLY A 231 6.12 9.32 -11.42
CA GLY A 231 5.42 10.23 -12.30
C GLY A 231 5.11 9.57 -13.65
N ALA A 232 5.56 10.18 -14.74
CA ALA A 232 5.35 9.69 -16.10
C ALA A 232 6.10 8.37 -16.41
N SER A 233 7.19 8.08 -15.70
CA SER A 233 7.94 6.81 -15.85
C SER A 233 7.27 5.65 -15.11
N CYS A 234 6.13 5.86 -14.45
CA CYS A 234 5.44 4.79 -13.74
C CYS A 234 4.87 3.78 -14.72
N THR A 235 5.36 2.54 -14.62
CA THR A 235 4.96 1.45 -15.50
C THR A 235 3.69 0.71 -15.06
N LEU A 236 3.16 1.03 -13.88
CA LEU A 236 1.91 0.43 -13.39
C LEU A 236 0.73 0.99 -14.21
N LYS A 237 -0.22 0.12 -14.56
CA LYS A 237 -1.42 0.50 -15.32
C LYS A 237 -2.43 1.27 -14.49
N ALA A 238 -2.60 0.88 -13.22
CA ALA A 238 -3.35 1.63 -12.22
C ALA A 238 -2.91 1.23 -10.81
N ALA A 239 -3.20 2.09 -9.84
CA ALA A 239 -2.90 1.83 -8.43
C ALA A 239 -4.07 2.18 -7.50
N VAL A 240 -4.21 1.43 -6.41
CA VAL A 240 -5.23 1.66 -5.37
C VAL A 240 -4.57 1.84 -4.00
N SER A 241 -5.03 2.84 -3.25
CA SER A 241 -4.55 3.17 -1.91
C SER A 241 -5.71 3.11 -0.93
N CYS A 242 -5.67 2.16 0.01
CA CYS A 242 -6.75 1.92 0.98
C CYS A 242 -6.35 2.33 2.39
N SER A 243 -7.20 3.13 3.06
CA SER A 243 -6.99 3.65 4.42
C SER A 243 -5.60 4.27 4.60
N ASN A 244 -5.12 5.02 3.61
CA ASN A 244 -3.79 5.64 3.66
C ASN A 244 -3.75 6.75 4.72
N PRO A 245 -2.76 6.75 5.64
CA PRO A 245 -2.48 7.87 6.53
C PRO A 245 -1.70 8.97 5.78
N TRP A 246 -2.36 9.59 4.79
CA TRP A 246 -1.76 10.50 3.80
C TRP A 246 -0.84 11.57 4.40
N ASN A 247 -1.31 12.26 5.45
CA ASN A 247 -0.54 13.22 6.23
C ASN A 247 -0.14 12.60 7.58
N LEU A 248 1.07 12.05 7.65
CA LEU A 248 1.54 11.33 8.83
C LEU A 248 1.71 12.23 10.06
N GLU A 249 2.10 13.49 9.87
CA GLU A 249 2.28 14.43 10.97
C GLU A 249 0.94 14.78 11.63
N VAL A 250 -0.09 15.07 10.83
CA VAL A 250 -1.46 15.28 11.30
C VAL A 250 -2.02 14.01 11.94
N CYS A 251 -1.85 12.84 11.30
CA CYS A 251 -2.30 11.56 11.86
C CYS A 251 -1.67 11.26 13.23
N ASN A 252 -0.35 11.45 13.35
CA ASN A 252 0.37 11.28 14.61
C ASN A 252 -0.11 12.27 15.68
N THR A 253 -0.28 13.55 15.33
CA THR A 253 -0.76 14.58 16.27
C THR A 253 -2.17 14.25 16.77
N THR A 254 -3.07 13.82 15.89
CA THR A 254 -4.44 13.42 16.26
C THR A 254 -4.47 12.15 17.12
N LEU A 255 -3.62 11.17 16.81
CA LEU A 255 -3.46 9.99 17.67
C LEU A 255 -3.05 10.40 19.08
N GLN A 256 -2.13 11.35 19.22
CA GLN A 256 -1.68 11.81 20.55
C GLN A 256 -2.71 12.68 21.28
N SER A 257 -3.56 13.40 20.55
CA SER A 257 -4.51 14.35 21.15
C SER A 257 -5.78 13.72 21.72
N THR A 258 -6.04 12.43 21.46
CA THR A 258 -7.24 11.73 21.95
C THR A 258 -6.88 10.57 22.86
N TYR A 259 -7.72 10.30 23.86
CA TYR A 259 -7.49 9.20 24.80
C TYR A 259 -7.42 7.84 24.11
N LEU A 260 -8.38 7.54 23.21
CA LEU A 260 -8.39 6.29 22.44
C LEU A 260 -7.22 6.25 21.44
N GLY A 261 -6.93 7.38 20.77
CA GLY A 261 -5.77 7.55 19.90
C GLY A 261 -4.47 7.13 20.57
N LEU A 262 -4.18 7.71 21.73
CA LEU A 262 -2.90 7.54 22.40
C LEU A 262 -2.81 6.19 23.11
N HIS A 263 -3.80 5.88 23.96
CA HIS A 263 -3.71 4.75 24.88
C HIS A 263 -4.17 3.42 24.28
N ILE A 264 -4.93 3.44 23.18
CA ILE A 264 -5.34 2.22 22.46
C ILE A 264 -4.54 2.09 21.17
N TYR A 265 -4.72 2.98 20.20
CA TYR A 265 -4.17 2.77 18.86
C TYR A 265 -2.65 2.94 18.81
N SER A 266 -2.13 4.10 19.22
CA SER A 266 -0.69 4.40 19.25
C SER A 266 0.07 3.42 20.14
N ARG A 267 -0.48 3.08 21.31
CA ARG A 267 0.09 2.07 22.21
C ARG A 267 0.10 0.66 21.60
N THR A 268 -0.96 0.26 20.90
CA THR A 268 -1.02 -1.07 20.25
C THR A 268 -0.02 -1.15 19.10
N MET A 269 0.05 -0.13 18.25
CA MET A 269 1.05 -0.05 17.18
C MET A 269 2.47 -0.06 17.72
N GLY A 270 2.76 0.73 18.77
CA GLY A 270 4.04 0.72 19.47
C GLY A 270 4.40 -0.65 20.05
N LYS A 271 3.43 -1.36 20.65
CA LYS A 271 3.62 -2.73 21.13
C LYS A 271 3.94 -3.72 20.00
N ASN A 272 3.28 -3.61 18.86
CA ASN A 272 3.54 -4.49 17.70
C ASN A 272 4.96 -4.26 17.15
N LEU A 273 5.37 -3.00 17.01
CA LEU A 273 6.73 -2.62 16.60
C LEU A 273 7.78 -3.07 17.61
N MET A 274 7.51 -2.97 18.91
CA MET A 274 8.38 -3.51 19.94
C MET A 274 8.51 -5.04 19.83
N GLY A 275 7.45 -5.75 19.44
CA GLY A 275 7.51 -7.17 19.11
C GLY A 275 8.43 -7.46 17.92
N LEU A 276 8.37 -6.61 16.88
CA LEU A 276 9.26 -6.69 15.72
C LEU A 276 10.72 -6.45 16.12
N PHE A 277 10.99 -5.43 16.94
CA PHE A 277 12.31 -5.17 17.50
C PHE A 277 12.85 -6.38 18.27
N LYS A 278 12.06 -6.94 19.19
CA LYS A 278 12.49 -8.09 20.00
C LYS A 278 12.88 -9.30 19.14
N ARG A 279 12.19 -9.53 18.03
CA ARG A 279 12.51 -10.63 17.10
C ARG A 279 13.85 -10.41 16.39
N HIS A 280 14.19 -9.17 16.07
CA HIS A 280 15.36 -8.81 15.27
C HIS A 280 16.39 -8.00 16.08
N ARG A 281 16.36 -8.14 17.40
CA ARG A 281 17.10 -7.29 18.34
C ARG A 281 18.58 -7.22 17.99
N ASP A 282 19.19 -8.38 17.77
CA ASP A 282 20.63 -8.49 17.56
C ASP A 282 21.06 -7.84 16.24
N GLN A 283 20.22 -7.88 15.20
CA GLN A 283 20.47 -7.16 13.95
C GLN A 283 20.23 -5.65 14.09
N ILE A 284 19.14 -5.24 14.75
CA ILE A 284 18.82 -3.82 14.93
C ILE A 284 19.90 -3.11 15.76
N LEU A 285 20.38 -3.74 16.84
CA LEU A 285 21.39 -3.16 17.72
C LEU A 285 22.81 -3.11 17.11
N GLN A 286 23.01 -3.62 15.90
CA GLN A 286 24.24 -3.33 15.15
C GLN A 286 24.32 -1.85 14.73
N ASN A 287 23.21 -1.11 14.74
CA ASN A 287 23.23 0.34 14.60
C ASN A 287 23.61 1.00 15.94
N PRO A 288 24.80 1.62 16.06
CA PRO A 288 25.25 2.24 17.31
C PRO A 288 24.44 3.48 17.70
N GLY A 289 23.62 4.03 16.80
CA GLY A 289 22.71 5.14 17.08
C GLY A 289 21.45 4.76 17.85
N ILE A 290 21.20 3.47 18.11
CA ILE A 290 20.03 2.99 18.83
C ILE A 290 20.37 2.80 20.32
N ASP A 291 19.79 3.64 21.17
CA ASP A 291 19.80 3.44 22.62
C ASP A 291 18.73 2.43 23.01
N GLU A 292 19.17 1.20 23.30
CA GLU A 292 18.29 0.13 23.72
C GLU A 292 17.52 0.46 25.00
N THR A 293 18.13 1.15 25.96
CA THR A 293 17.48 1.46 27.24
C THR A 293 16.30 2.41 27.02
N ALA A 294 16.51 3.46 26.22
CA ALA A 294 15.44 4.38 25.83
C ALA A 294 14.34 3.69 25.00
N LEU A 295 14.74 2.80 24.08
CA LEU A 295 13.81 2.02 23.28
C LEU A 295 12.93 1.11 24.14
N LEU A 296 13.50 0.35 25.07
CA LEU A 296 12.75 -0.56 25.96
C LEU A 296 11.78 0.18 26.89
N ALA A 297 12.02 1.47 27.17
CA ALA A 297 11.10 2.33 27.92
C ALA A 297 9.92 2.87 27.07
N SER A 298 9.98 2.74 25.74
CA SER A 298 8.97 3.24 24.80
C SER A 298 7.65 2.49 24.90
N LYS A 299 6.54 3.21 24.85
CA LYS A 299 5.16 2.71 24.95
C LYS A 299 4.33 3.01 23.72
N TYR A 300 4.65 4.09 23.01
CA TYR A 300 3.85 4.63 21.93
C TYR A 300 4.59 4.57 20.58
N LEU A 301 3.82 4.61 19.49
CA LEU A 301 4.34 4.55 18.12
C LEU A 301 5.45 5.59 17.87
N HIS A 302 5.20 6.85 18.21
CA HIS A 302 6.14 7.95 17.95
C HIS A 302 7.45 7.83 18.74
N GLU A 303 7.43 7.18 19.90
CA GLU A 303 8.66 6.92 20.68
C GLU A 303 9.50 5.83 20.01
N PHE A 304 8.85 4.78 19.48
CA PHE A 304 9.55 3.78 18.67
C PHE A 304 10.15 4.41 17.41
N ASP A 305 9.39 5.25 16.71
CA ASP A 305 9.88 5.94 15.52
C ASP A 305 11.06 6.86 15.85
N ARG A 306 11.04 7.55 16.99
CA ARG A 306 12.17 8.35 17.49
C ARG A 306 13.42 7.50 17.77
N HIS A 307 13.26 6.37 18.47
CA HIS A 307 14.41 5.59 18.94
C HIS A 307 14.93 4.55 17.95
N VAL A 308 14.15 4.18 16.92
CA VAL A 308 14.54 3.19 15.90
C VAL A 308 14.55 3.80 14.51
N GLN A 309 13.43 4.36 14.05
CA GLN A 309 13.34 4.84 12.67
C GLN A 309 14.28 6.03 12.46
N CYS A 310 14.28 7.03 13.34
CA CYS A 310 15.13 8.20 13.19
C CYS A 310 16.64 7.87 13.06
N PRO A 311 17.27 7.13 14.01
CA PRO A 311 18.69 6.80 13.90
C PRO A 311 19.02 5.80 12.77
N THR A 312 18.05 4.99 12.33
CA THR A 312 18.26 4.02 11.24
C THR A 312 18.20 4.67 9.87
N TRP A 313 17.44 5.75 9.75
CA TRP A 313 17.12 6.40 8.48
C TRP A 313 17.71 7.81 8.34
N GLY A 314 18.45 8.26 9.33
CA GLY A 314 19.13 9.56 9.33
C GLY A 314 18.20 10.75 9.61
N TYR A 315 17.02 10.53 10.20
CA TYR A 315 16.15 11.63 10.59
C TYR A 315 16.58 12.21 11.94
N PRO A 316 16.64 13.55 12.08
CA PRO A 316 17.02 14.18 13.34
C PRO A 316 15.90 14.17 14.39
N THR A 317 14.64 14.05 13.97
CA THR A 317 13.46 13.98 14.85
C THR A 317 12.37 13.14 14.19
N GLU A 318 11.44 12.59 14.99
CA GLU A 318 10.28 11.87 14.45
C GLU A 318 9.37 12.79 13.62
N GLY A 319 9.33 14.09 13.94
CA GLY A 319 8.62 15.08 13.12
C GLY A 319 9.24 15.25 11.74
N ALA A 320 10.59 15.25 11.65
CA ALA A 320 11.27 15.26 10.35
C ALA A 320 10.96 14.00 9.54
N TYR A 321 10.94 12.84 10.19
CA TYR A 321 10.50 11.58 9.58
C TYR A 321 9.04 11.65 9.09
N TYR A 322 8.09 12.05 9.93
CA TYR A 322 6.67 12.10 9.55
C TYR A 322 6.38 13.10 8.46
N ARG A 323 7.06 14.26 8.47
CA ARG A 323 7.02 15.15 7.32
C ARG A 323 7.57 14.38 6.13
N ASP A 324 8.88 14.17 6.00
CA ASP A 324 9.48 13.58 4.80
C ASP A 324 8.80 12.33 4.24
N SER A 325 8.30 11.44 5.10
CA SER A 325 7.71 10.17 4.69
C SER A 325 6.22 10.18 4.35
N GLN A 326 5.46 11.25 4.62
CA GLN A 326 4.03 11.31 4.24
C GLN A 326 3.83 11.36 2.72
N SER A 327 2.60 11.16 2.25
CA SER A 327 2.29 10.99 0.81
C SER A 327 1.32 12.01 0.21
N VAL A 328 0.91 13.04 0.97
CA VAL A 328 0.03 14.12 0.48
C VAL A 328 0.59 14.76 -0.81
N ASP A 329 1.80 15.30 -0.75
CA ASP A 329 2.37 16.05 -1.88
C ASP A 329 2.65 15.16 -3.10
N ALA A 330 3.00 13.89 -2.88
CA ALA A 330 3.27 12.92 -3.94
C ALA A 330 2.07 12.76 -4.89
N VAL A 331 0.84 12.99 -4.42
CA VAL A 331 -0.37 13.02 -5.26
C VAL A 331 -0.21 13.96 -6.44
N LEU A 332 0.44 15.12 -6.28
CA LEU A 332 0.62 16.11 -7.36
C LEU A 332 1.51 15.59 -8.52
N ALA A 333 2.37 14.61 -8.26
CA ALA A 333 3.29 14.04 -9.24
C ALA A 333 2.79 12.78 -9.94
N ILE A 334 1.72 12.14 -9.45
CA ILE A 334 1.19 10.89 -10.03
C ILE A 334 0.71 11.11 -11.48
N ARG A 335 1.07 10.22 -12.40
CA ARG A 335 0.67 10.29 -13.84
C ARG A 335 -0.01 9.02 -14.37
N ILE A 336 -0.49 8.17 -13.47
CA ILE A 336 -1.28 6.98 -13.81
C ILE A 336 -2.64 7.04 -13.12
N PRO A 337 -3.66 6.31 -13.61
CA PRO A 337 -4.93 6.17 -12.89
C PRO A 337 -4.72 5.70 -11.45
N PHE A 338 -5.09 6.54 -10.48
CA PHE A 338 -4.84 6.29 -9.07
C PHE A 338 -6.10 6.52 -8.23
N LEU A 339 -6.51 5.49 -7.49
CA LEU A 339 -7.69 5.52 -6.63
C LEU A 339 -7.30 5.49 -5.14
N GLY A 340 -7.66 6.53 -4.39
CA GLY A 340 -7.66 6.52 -2.93
C GLY A 340 -9.02 6.12 -2.36
N ILE A 341 -9.05 5.27 -1.33
CA ILE A 341 -10.27 4.89 -0.59
C ILE A 341 -10.01 5.10 0.91
N ASN A 342 -10.74 6.01 1.55
CA ASN A 342 -10.61 6.30 2.98
C ASN A 342 -11.99 6.47 3.67
N ALA A 343 -12.10 6.06 4.93
CA ALA A 343 -13.24 6.43 5.76
C ALA A 343 -12.95 7.76 6.47
N GLU A 344 -13.94 8.66 6.53
CA GLU A 344 -13.81 9.96 7.18
C GLU A 344 -13.77 9.88 8.71
N ASP A 345 -14.28 8.79 9.28
CA ASP A 345 -14.26 8.50 10.72
C ASP A 345 -13.12 7.56 11.14
N ASP A 346 -12.13 7.34 10.26
CA ASP A 346 -10.95 6.54 10.54
C ASP A 346 -10.16 7.13 11.73
N PRO A 347 -9.98 6.37 12.84
CA PRO A 347 -9.34 6.88 14.05
C PRO A 347 -7.80 6.97 13.94
N ILE A 348 -7.22 6.45 12.84
CA ILE A 348 -5.79 6.46 12.56
C ILE A 348 -5.50 7.43 11.41
N SER A 349 -6.19 7.28 10.28
CA SER A 349 -6.06 8.11 9.07
C SER A 349 -7.17 9.17 9.00
N ASN A 350 -7.14 10.09 9.95
CA ASN A 350 -8.25 11.03 10.18
C ASN A 350 -8.54 11.93 8.97
N LYS A 351 -9.80 12.40 8.88
CA LYS A 351 -10.29 13.28 7.80
C LYS A 351 -9.43 14.51 7.53
N ALA A 352 -8.84 15.12 8.57
CA ALA A 352 -8.04 16.34 8.41
C ALA A 352 -6.71 16.09 7.66
N GLY A 353 -6.25 14.83 7.62
CA GLY A 353 -5.08 14.43 6.85
C GLY A 353 -5.34 14.05 5.40
N LEU A 354 -6.59 14.05 4.93
CA LEU A 354 -6.94 13.60 3.57
C LEU A 354 -6.54 14.64 2.49
N PRO A 355 -6.02 14.21 1.34
CA PRO A 355 -5.39 15.08 0.34
C PRO A 355 -6.43 15.67 -0.64
N TYR A 356 -7.52 16.25 -0.13
CA TYR A 356 -8.60 16.74 -0.99
C TYR A 356 -8.11 17.79 -1.98
N GLN A 357 -7.22 18.69 -1.56
CA GLN A 357 -6.74 19.77 -2.42
C GLN A 357 -5.80 19.24 -3.50
N GLU A 358 -4.91 18.32 -3.16
CA GLU A 358 -3.94 17.75 -4.10
C GLU A 358 -4.66 16.89 -5.15
N VAL A 359 -5.68 16.13 -4.75
CA VAL A 359 -6.52 15.35 -5.67
C VAL A 359 -7.32 16.26 -6.62
N LEU A 360 -7.80 17.40 -6.13
CA LEU A 360 -8.45 18.41 -6.98
C LEU A 360 -7.51 19.05 -8.00
N GLN A 361 -6.18 18.96 -7.81
CA GLN A 361 -5.17 19.48 -8.73
C GLN A 361 -4.60 18.41 -9.69
N ASN A 362 -4.84 17.12 -9.47
CA ASN A 362 -4.31 16.07 -10.33
C ASN A 362 -5.41 15.32 -11.12
N PRO A 363 -5.46 15.47 -12.46
CA PRO A 363 -6.48 14.86 -13.30
C PRO A 363 -6.41 13.32 -13.40
N ASN A 364 -5.34 12.70 -12.92
CA ASN A 364 -5.14 11.24 -12.91
C ASN A 364 -5.56 10.57 -11.60
N THR A 365 -6.04 11.35 -10.62
CA THR A 365 -6.31 10.86 -9.27
C THR A 365 -7.78 11.01 -8.88
N LEU A 366 -8.26 10.07 -8.08
CA LEU A 366 -9.60 10.08 -7.51
C LEU A 366 -9.52 9.68 -6.04
N LEU A 367 -10.16 10.45 -5.16
CA LEU A 367 -10.36 10.08 -3.76
C LEU A 367 -11.83 9.72 -3.54
N VAL A 368 -12.07 8.48 -3.11
CA VAL A 368 -13.37 7.98 -2.69
C VAL A 368 -13.41 7.95 -1.17
N THR A 369 -14.30 8.74 -0.57
CA THR A 369 -14.50 8.73 0.88
C THR A 369 -15.83 8.11 1.27
N THR A 370 -15.84 7.40 2.40
CA THR A 370 -17.06 6.99 3.10
C THR A 370 -17.22 7.81 4.36
N ASP A 371 -18.43 8.24 4.70
CA ASP A 371 -18.70 9.00 5.94
C ASP A 371 -18.41 8.19 7.21
N TRP A 372 -18.44 6.86 7.14
CA TRP A 372 -17.93 5.97 8.18
C TRP A 372 -17.33 4.67 7.62
N GLY A 373 -16.54 3.99 8.44
CA GLY A 373 -15.90 2.72 8.07
C GLY A 373 -14.65 2.34 8.86
N GLY A 374 -14.04 3.27 9.60
CA GLY A 374 -12.83 3.00 10.39
C GLY A 374 -11.58 2.65 9.56
N HIS A 375 -10.49 2.35 10.24
CA HIS A 375 -9.20 1.99 9.64
C HIS A 375 -9.18 0.51 9.23
N LEU A 376 -9.04 0.23 7.93
CA LEU A 376 -9.06 -1.14 7.37
C LEU A 376 -10.25 -2.01 7.84
N GLY A 377 -11.34 -1.33 8.24
CA GLY A 377 -12.59 -1.95 8.65
C GLY A 377 -13.51 -2.10 7.45
N SER A 378 -14.48 -1.20 7.34
CA SER A 378 -15.56 -1.25 6.35
C SER A 378 -16.24 -2.62 6.31
N PHE A 379 -16.38 -3.27 7.47
CA PHE A 379 -17.03 -4.57 7.58
C PHE A 379 -18.49 -4.47 7.19
N GLN A 380 -18.92 -5.42 6.37
CA GLN A 380 -20.28 -5.63 5.94
C GLN A 380 -20.95 -6.71 6.80
N LEU A 381 -22.27 -6.82 6.73
CA LEU A 381 -22.96 -7.96 7.32
C LEU A 381 -22.47 -9.24 6.64
N GLY A 382 -22.05 -10.25 7.42
CA GLY A 382 -21.45 -11.48 6.90
C GLY A 382 -19.91 -11.50 6.87
N GLY A 383 -19.24 -10.42 7.28
CA GLY A 383 -17.80 -10.43 7.63
C GLY A 383 -16.85 -9.84 6.58
N GLY A 384 -17.23 -9.80 5.30
CA GLY A 384 -16.38 -9.20 4.26
C GLY A 384 -16.22 -7.68 4.42
N ARG A 385 -15.21 -7.10 3.78
CA ARG A 385 -14.94 -5.65 3.79
C ARG A 385 -15.33 -4.99 2.48
N TRP A 386 -16.07 -3.88 2.57
CA TRP A 386 -16.53 -3.15 1.40
C TRP A 386 -15.39 -2.61 0.53
N PHE A 387 -14.32 -2.06 1.12
CA PHE A 387 -13.21 -1.52 0.34
C PHE A 387 -12.48 -2.60 -0.47
N ALA A 388 -12.46 -3.85 0.00
CA ALA A 388 -11.83 -4.96 -0.70
C ALA A 388 -12.58 -5.25 -2.01
N THR A 389 -13.91 -5.34 -1.93
CA THR A 389 -14.78 -5.47 -3.10
C THR A 389 -14.66 -4.25 -4.02
N ALA A 390 -14.71 -3.03 -3.47
CA ALA A 390 -14.60 -1.81 -4.25
C ALA A 390 -13.29 -1.71 -5.04
N ALA A 391 -12.16 -2.00 -4.38
CA ALA A 391 -10.84 -2.00 -5.00
C ALA A 391 -10.72 -3.07 -6.09
N ALA A 392 -11.15 -4.30 -5.81
CA ALA A 392 -11.11 -5.39 -6.78
C ALA A 392 -11.99 -5.11 -8.00
N SER A 393 -13.23 -4.66 -7.81
CA SER A 393 -14.14 -4.32 -8.91
C SER A 393 -13.63 -3.17 -9.74
N PHE A 394 -13.02 -2.15 -9.12
CA PHE A 394 -12.36 -1.05 -9.83
C PHE A 394 -11.21 -1.56 -10.71
N LEU A 395 -10.28 -2.34 -10.15
CA LEU A 395 -9.14 -2.88 -10.89
C LEU A 395 -9.58 -3.80 -12.04
N GLN A 396 -10.58 -4.65 -11.83
CA GLN A 396 -11.17 -5.48 -12.88
C GLN A 396 -11.74 -4.63 -14.01
N LYS A 397 -12.53 -3.59 -13.67
CA LYS A 397 -13.14 -2.70 -14.66
C LYS A 397 -12.09 -1.92 -15.45
N MET A 398 -11.09 -1.35 -14.77
CA MET A 398 -9.95 -0.69 -15.40
C MET A 398 -9.26 -1.61 -16.41
N HIS A 399 -8.93 -2.84 -16.01
CA HIS A 399 -8.26 -3.78 -16.89
C HIS A 399 -9.15 -4.26 -18.04
N ALA A 400 -10.44 -4.49 -17.80
CA ALA A 400 -11.38 -4.96 -18.79
C ALA A 400 -11.64 -3.90 -19.88
N GLU A 401 -11.83 -2.65 -19.50
CA GLU A 401 -12.35 -1.60 -20.40
C GLU A 401 -11.30 -0.65 -20.94
N VAL A 402 -10.24 -0.32 -20.20
CA VAL A 402 -9.27 0.70 -20.62
C VAL A 402 -8.24 0.11 -21.58
N ASP A 403 -8.01 0.83 -22.68
CA ASP A 403 -6.85 0.62 -23.54
C ASP A 403 -5.73 1.55 -23.09
N PHE A 404 -4.81 0.99 -22.31
CA PHE A 404 -3.70 1.75 -21.73
C PHE A 404 -2.66 2.18 -22.76
N GLU A 405 -2.55 1.51 -23.91
CA GLU A 405 -1.60 1.91 -24.95
C GLU A 405 -2.19 3.05 -25.79
N ALA A 406 -3.48 2.98 -26.13
CA ALA A 406 -4.17 4.10 -26.78
C ALA A 406 -4.21 5.35 -25.89
N THR A 407 -4.42 5.17 -24.57
CA THR A 407 -4.48 6.29 -23.61
C THR A 407 -3.16 7.07 -23.52
N LYS A 408 -2.00 6.40 -23.60
CA LYS A 408 -0.69 7.08 -23.59
C LYS A 408 -0.52 8.07 -24.75
N GLY A 409 -1.22 7.88 -25.86
CA GLY A 409 -1.13 8.73 -27.05
C GLY A 409 -1.98 10.01 -26.99
N VAL A 410 -2.87 10.15 -26.00
CA VAL A 410 -3.84 11.25 -25.93
C VAL A 410 -3.28 12.48 -25.21
N ASP A 411 -2.24 12.32 -24.39
CA ASP A 411 -1.69 13.38 -23.54
C ASP A 411 -0.29 13.83 -23.98
N GLY A 412 -0.16 14.24 -25.24
CA GLY A 412 0.91 15.16 -25.68
C GLY A 412 0.82 16.56 -25.05
N GLY A 413 0.01 16.72 -24.00
CA GLY A 413 -0.25 17.94 -23.26
C GLY A 413 0.83 18.19 -22.22
N LYS A 414 1.95 18.78 -22.66
CA LYS A 414 3.04 19.32 -21.83
C LYS A 414 3.40 18.43 -20.65
N ASP A 415 4.40 17.58 -20.87
CA ASP A 415 5.22 17.04 -19.78
C ASP A 415 5.37 18.10 -18.70
N VAL A 416 4.79 17.86 -17.53
CA VAL A 416 5.34 18.47 -16.32
C VAL A 416 6.62 17.69 -16.07
N ASN A 417 7.60 17.94 -16.94
CA ASN A 417 8.91 17.34 -16.91
C ASN A 417 9.51 17.82 -15.59
N MET A 418 9.60 16.90 -14.64
CA MET A 418 10.31 17.09 -13.37
C MET A 418 11.83 17.11 -13.60
N GLY A 419 12.30 16.91 -14.84
CA GLY A 419 13.66 17.18 -15.29
C GLY A 419 13.66 18.26 -16.38
N GLY A 420 14.17 19.44 -16.07
CA GLY A 420 14.32 20.52 -17.05
C GLY A 420 14.04 21.89 -16.45
N LEU A 421 14.92 22.33 -15.55
CA LEU A 421 14.97 23.72 -15.09
C LEU A 421 15.50 24.66 -16.17
N GLU A 422 16.10 24.12 -17.23
CA GLU A 422 16.59 24.89 -18.36
C GLU A 422 15.44 25.65 -19.05
N GLY A 423 15.47 26.98 -18.92
CA GLY A 423 14.57 27.91 -19.62
C GLY A 423 13.28 28.30 -18.89
N LYS A 424 13.00 27.79 -17.69
CA LYS A 424 11.81 28.21 -16.91
C LYS A 424 12.10 29.50 -16.13
N LYS A 425 11.20 30.50 -16.24
CA LYS A 425 11.32 31.82 -15.59
C LYS A 425 10.60 31.93 -14.24
N TYR A 426 10.09 30.83 -13.70
CA TYR A 426 9.25 30.84 -12.49
C TYR A 426 9.58 29.65 -11.58
N PRO A 427 9.36 29.77 -10.26
CA PRO A 427 9.57 28.69 -9.31
C PRO A 427 8.73 27.44 -9.59
N ILE A 428 9.27 26.26 -9.29
CA ILE A 428 8.58 24.97 -9.43
C ILE A 428 8.61 24.25 -8.09
N PHE A 429 7.45 23.85 -7.59
CA PHE A 429 7.40 23.01 -6.39
C PHE A 429 7.71 21.56 -6.77
N ASP A 430 8.68 20.97 -6.08
CA ASP A 430 8.99 19.55 -6.17
C ASP A 430 8.20 18.81 -5.09
N PRO A 431 7.08 18.13 -5.43
CA PRO A 431 6.25 17.44 -4.44
C PRO A 431 6.96 16.30 -3.71
N ASN A 432 7.91 15.62 -4.35
CA ASN A 432 8.55 14.44 -3.78
C ASN A 432 9.62 14.80 -2.75
N HIS A 433 10.23 15.98 -2.87
CA HIS A 433 11.22 16.52 -1.91
C HIS A 433 10.69 17.71 -1.10
N ARG A 434 9.47 18.18 -1.40
CA ARG A 434 8.75 19.29 -0.76
C ARG A 434 9.56 20.56 -0.62
N ARG A 435 10.15 20.93 -1.75
CA ARG A 435 10.96 22.13 -1.86
C ARG A 435 10.53 22.93 -3.07
N LEU A 436 10.55 24.24 -2.92
CA LEU A 436 10.43 25.14 -4.05
C LEU A 436 11.80 25.23 -4.74
N ILE A 437 11.87 24.80 -5.99
CA ILE A 437 13.05 24.98 -6.83
C ILE A 437 12.92 26.33 -7.51
N LEU A 438 13.88 27.21 -7.24
CA LEU A 438 13.97 28.52 -7.87
C LEU A 438 14.78 28.42 -9.18
N PRO A 439 14.38 29.13 -10.24
CA PRO A 439 15.26 29.26 -11.41
C PRO A 439 16.56 29.96 -11.01
N ASP A 440 17.67 29.60 -11.67
CA ASP A 440 18.93 30.33 -11.51
C ASP A 440 18.67 31.81 -11.89
N ALA A 441 19.11 32.71 -11.00
CA ALA A 441 18.84 34.15 -11.07
C ALA A 441 19.54 34.85 -12.25
#